data_AF-A0A7D9JW32-F1
#
_entry.id   AF-A0A7D9JW32-F1
#
_cell.length_a   1.000
_cell.length_b   1.000
_cell.length_c   1.000
_cell.angle_alpha   90.00
_cell.angle_beta   90.00
_cell.angle_gamma   90.00
#
_symmetry.space_group_name_H-M   'P 1'
#
loop_
_entity.id
_entity.type
_entity.pdbx_description
1 polymer ?
#
loop_
_entity_poly.entity_id
_entity_poly.type
_entity_poly.pdbx_seq_one_letter_code
_entity_poly.pdbx_strand_id
1 'polypeptide(L)'
;MGKNCLPVHFKGECNIGNGSTCNCDIIMFGYKEKCDEAKNGNLEHVEYIHRYGTTWNTGRNYLYEHAMKRKTAYLYYIFVDEDASLRPNADSNVNVTSLGLWRSFENFLVEYKPAVGIATYCHDKTQACKGQRNKPGGNGVYVLSGYLFDACFNAFHHDALPYLLPYNLKNENKSWWYSQHYVATLAKHYFQGSVLIYGNVNIVNGEHSMYPRTSDSERFKLQDLVISKDVDLITKSRKRPEWKSRINVSETMDKHICKC
;
A
#
# COMPACT_ATOMS: atom_id res chain seq x y z
N MET A 1 7.29 7.42 1.58
CA MET A 1 8.61 8.12 1.68
C MET A 1 8.39 9.55 1.29
N GLY A 2 8.88 10.50 2.09
CA GLY A 2 8.58 11.91 1.88
C GLY A 2 9.80 12.83 1.77
N LYS A 3 9.64 13.91 1.00
CA LYS A 3 10.58 15.03 0.92
C LYS A 3 10.64 15.77 2.26
N ASN A 4 9.46 15.96 2.87
CA ASN A 4 9.23 16.79 4.04
C ASN A 4 8.60 15.96 5.18
N CYS A 5 8.01 16.65 6.15
CA CYS A 5 7.30 16.05 7.28
C CYS A 5 5.94 15.50 6.86
N LEU A 6 5.22 14.92 7.82
CA LEU A 6 3.93 14.28 7.56
C LEU A 6 3.04 15.27 6.80
N PRO A 7 2.63 14.98 5.55
CA PRO A 7 1.90 15.96 4.75
C PRO A 7 0.58 16.35 5.42
N VAL A 8 0.15 17.59 5.21
CA VAL A 8 -1.06 18.15 5.88
C VAL A 8 -2.31 17.29 5.66
N HIS A 9 -2.46 16.69 4.48
CA HIS A 9 -3.60 15.83 4.16
C HIS A 9 -3.60 14.50 4.95
N PHE A 10 -2.49 14.12 5.58
CA PHE A 10 -2.42 13.01 6.52
C PHE A 10 -2.68 13.43 7.98
N LYS A 11 -2.46 14.69 8.36
CA LYS A 11 -2.45 15.13 9.78
C LYS A 11 -3.80 15.07 10.53
N GLY A 12 -4.87 14.56 9.92
CA GLY A 12 -6.17 14.38 10.57
C GLY A 12 -6.31 13.00 11.22
N GLU A 13 -6.95 12.92 12.39
CA GLU A 13 -7.20 11.65 13.10
C GLU A 13 -7.96 10.63 12.24
N CYS A 14 -8.90 11.09 11.41
CA CYS A 14 -9.62 10.23 10.47
C CYS A 14 -8.74 9.64 9.35
N ASN A 15 -7.53 10.17 9.17
CA ASN A 15 -6.59 9.70 8.16
C ASN A 15 -5.59 8.74 8.80
N ILE A 16 -4.78 9.27 9.72
CA ILE A 16 -3.68 8.52 10.34
C ILE A 16 -4.07 7.80 11.64
N GLY A 17 -5.31 7.92 12.09
CA GLY A 17 -5.74 7.39 13.39
C GLY A 17 -5.32 8.27 14.56
N ASN A 18 -5.81 7.93 15.75
CA ASN A 18 -5.41 8.55 17.01
C ASN A 18 -4.80 7.45 17.90
N GLY A 19 -3.53 7.59 18.28
CA GLY A 19 -2.80 6.57 19.06
C GLY A 19 -3.42 6.19 20.42
N SER A 20 -4.32 7.01 20.97
CA SER A 20 -5.06 6.70 22.20
C SER A 20 -6.30 5.84 21.96
N THR A 21 -6.87 5.88 20.76
CA THR A 21 -8.13 5.17 20.41
C THR A 21 -7.91 4.07 19.36
N CYS A 22 -6.70 3.99 18.82
CA CYS A 22 -6.31 3.09 17.76
C CYS A 22 -5.05 2.31 18.10
N ASN A 23 -5.05 1.02 17.76
CA ASN A 23 -3.81 0.27 17.63
C ASN A 23 -3.19 0.52 16.25
N CYS A 24 -2.63 1.71 16.04
CA CYS A 24 -1.93 2.09 14.81
C CYS A 24 -0.68 2.90 15.12
N ASP A 25 0.39 2.64 14.36
CA ASP A 25 1.61 3.43 14.35
C ASP A 25 1.87 3.95 12.93
N ILE A 26 2.43 5.14 12.80
CA ILE A 26 2.94 5.68 11.53
C ILE A 26 4.45 5.82 11.63
N ILE A 27 5.15 5.30 10.63
CA ILE A 27 6.58 5.54 10.45
C ILE A 27 6.74 6.39 9.21
N MET A 28 7.11 7.66 9.40
CA MET A 28 7.41 8.57 8.32
C MET A 28 8.89 8.51 7.99
N PHE A 29 9.22 8.08 6.77
CA PHE A 29 10.60 8.06 6.28
C PHE A 29 10.88 9.26 5.38
N GLY A 30 11.73 10.17 5.87
CA GLY A 30 12.23 11.34 5.16
C GLY A 30 13.57 11.08 4.48
N TYR A 31 13.76 11.58 3.26
CA TYR A 31 15.00 11.33 2.49
C TYR A 31 15.73 12.56 1.97
N LYS A 32 15.04 13.70 1.92
CA LYS A 32 15.64 14.99 1.55
C LYS A 32 15.95 15.81 2.78
N GLU A 33 14.94 16.02 3.62
CA GLU A 33 15.04 16.85 4.81
C GLU A 33 14.70 16.06 6.07
N LYS A 34 15.32 16.47 7.19
CA LYS A 34 14.96 15.97 8.52
C LYS A 34 13.69 16.66 8.99
N CYS A 35 12.90 15.94 9.77
CA CYS A 35 11.69 16.47 10.38
C CYS A 35 11.80 16.60 11.88
N ASP A 36 11.75 17.85 12.32
CA ASP A 36 11.75 18.21 13.73
C ASP A 36 10.32 18.40 14.29
N GLU A 37 9.27 18.17 13.47
CA GLU A 37 7.86 18.26 13.89
C GLU A 37 7.51 17.30 15.04
N ALA A 38 8.29 16.24 15.24
CA ALA A 38 8.14 15.31 16.35
C ALA A 38 8.23 15.99 17.74
N LYS A 39 8.75 17.23 17.81
CA LYS A 39 8.97 17.96 19.07
C LYS A 39 7.84 18.93 19.47
N ASN A 40 6.85 19.19 18.59
CA ASN A 40 5.88 20.27 18.81
C ASN A 40 4.45 19.82 19.22
N GLY A 41 4.27 18.56 19.63
CA GLY A 41 3.09 18.10 20.37
C GLY A 41 2.01 17.34 19.57
N ASN A 42 1.45 16.31 20.21
CA ASN A 42 0.22 15.55 19.88
C ASN A 42 0.24 14.40 18.85
N LEU A 43 1.39 13.88 18.40
CA LEU A 43 1.43 12.70 17.51
C LEU A 43 2.28 11.56 18.11
N GLU A 44 1.89 11.06 19.28
CA GLU A 44 2.65 10.02 20.01
C GLU A 44 2.81 8.70 19.23
N HIS A 45 1.90 8.40 18.30
CA HIS A 45 1.96 7.22 17.44
C HIS A 45 2.67 7.46 16.09
N VAL A 46 3.29 8.63 15.90
CA VAL A 46 4.04 8.97 14.69
C VAL A 46 5.53 9.02 14.99
N GLU A 47 6.29 8.14 14.35
CA GLU A 47 7.75 8.15 14.39
C GLU A 47 8.32 8.72 13.09
N TYR A 48 9.31 9.60 13.21
CA TYR A 48 10.04 10.14 12.08
C TYR A 48 11.44 9.53 12.01
N ILE A 49 11.74 8.86 10.90
CA ILE A 49 13.07 8.36 10.59
C ILE A 49 13.60 9.05 9.33
N HIS A 50 14.90 9.32 9.29
CA HIS A 50 15.51 10.07 8.21
C HIS A 50 16.83 9.46 7.75
N ARG A 51 17.04 9.39 6.43
CA ARG A 51 18.33 9.01 5.84
C ARG A 51 18.58 9.70 4.50
N TYR A 52 19.72 10.39 4.40
CA TYR A 52 20.16 11.02 3.16
C TYR A 52 20.61 10.01 2.10
N GLY A 53 20.55 10.43 0.83
CA GLY A 53 21.17 9.72 -0.29
C GLY A 53 20.56 8.35 -0.58
N THR A 54 19.31 8.13 -0.16
CA THR A 54 18.58 6.88 -0.39
C THR A 54 17.63 7.00 -1.56
N THR A 55 17.30 5.86 -2.15
CA THR A 55 16.32 5.71 -3.23
C THR A 55 14.97 5.29 -2.67
N TRP A 56 13.93 5.31 -3.51
CA TRP A 56 12.58 4.95 -3.06
C TRP A 56 12.47 3.50 -2.57
N ASN A 57 13.06 2.52 -3.27
CA ASN A 57 12.94 1.11 -2.85
C ASN A 57 13.81 0.81 -1.64
N THR A 58 15.04 1.34 -1.62
CA THR A 58 15.91 1.24 -0.43
C THR A 58 15.24 1.90 0.79
N GLY A 59 14.60 3.06 0.64
CA GLY A 59 13.83 3.71 1.70
C GLY A 59 12.66 2.86 2.20
N ARG A 60 11.92 2.19 1.31
CA ARG A 60 10.87 1.23 1.69
C ARG A 60 11.42 -0.01 2.40
N ASN A 61 12.61 -0.48 2.04
CA ASN A 61 13.27 -1.55 2.79
C ASN A 61 13.65 -1.10 4.20
N TYR A 62 14.14 0.13 4.40
CA TYR A 62 14.36 0.65 5.74
C TYR A 62 13.07 0.76 6.55
N LEU A 63 11.97 1.22 5.94
CA LEU A 63 10.66 1.23 6.60
C LEU A 63 10.22 -0.17 7.02
N TYR A 64 10.34 -1.16 6.12
CA TYR A 64 10.03 -2.55 6.40
C TYR A 64 10.87 -3.10 7.56
N GLU A 65 12.20 -2.97 7.47
CA GLU A 65 13.12 -3.43 8.50
C GLU A 65 12.87 -2.78 9.86
N HIS A 66 12.56 -1.48 9.86
CA HIS A 66 12.24 -0.74 11.09
C HIS A 66 10.92 -1.21 11.69
N ALA A 67 9.88 -1.39 10.87
CA ALA A 67 8.58 -1.88 11.29
C ALA A 67 8.67 -3.31 11.85
N MET A 68 9.47 -4.19 11.26
CA MET A 68 9.65 -5.57 11.73
C MET A 68 10.43 -5.69 13.04
N LYS A 69 11.19 -4.65 13.44
CA LYS A 69 11.91 -4.61 14.72
C LYS A 69 11.05 -4.11 15.89
N ARG A 70 9.84 -3.58 15.62
CA ARG A 70 8.92 -3.15 16.67
C ARG A 70 8.38 -4.36 17.43
N LYS A 71 8.05 -4.17 18.71
CA LYS A 71 7.43 -5.21 19.53
C LYS A 71 6.00 -5.53 19.08
N THR A 72 5.29 -4.55 18.54
CA THR A 72 3.91 -4.70 18.09
C THR A 72 3.88 -5.31 16.69
N ALA A 73 3.27 -6.48 16.56
CA ALA A 73 2.95 -7.07 15.27
C ALA A 73 1.55 -6.60 14.84
N TYR A 74 1.50 -5.76 13.81
CA TYR A 74 0.24 -5.29 13.23
C TYR A 74 -0.31 -6.33 12.26
N LEU A 75 -1.64 -6.44 12.16
CA LEU A 75 -2.27 -7.33 11.17
C LEU A 75 -1.92 -6.93 9.73
N TYR A 76 -1.82 -5.62 9.49
CA TYR A 76 -1.52 -5.04 8.19
C TYR A 76 -0.43 -3.97 8.29
N TYR A 77 0.43 -3.94 7.27
CA TYR A 77 1.45 -2.91 7.07
C TYR A 77 1.14 -2.18 5.77
N ILE A 78 0.77 -0.91 5.88
CA ILE A 78 0.32 -0.09 4.75
C ILE A 78 1.46 0.83 4.33
N PHE A 79 1.98 0.61 3.12
CA PHE A 79 2.97 1.48 2.50
C PHE A 79 2.26 2.51 1.63
N VAL A 80 2.51 3.79 1.91
CA VAL A 80 1.94 4.92 1.18
C VAL A 80 3.01 5.93 0.78
N ASP A 81 2.88 6.49 -0.42
CA ASP A 81 3.69 7.62 -0.87
C ASP A 81 3.17 8.94 -0.27
N GLU A 82 4.06 9.91 -0.06
CA GLU A 82 3.69 11.17 0.61
C GLU A 82 2.68 12.03 -0.18
N ASP A 83 2.60 11.80 -1.49
CA ASP A 83 1.79 12.53 -2.46
C ASP A 83 0.51 11.76 -2.84
N ALA A 84 0.28 10.63 -2.16
CA ALA A 84 -0.86 9.78 -2.38
C ALA A 84 -2.00 10.12 -1.40
N SER A 85 -3.21 10.29 -1.93
CA SER A 85 -4.39 10.63 -1.15
C SER A 85 -5.59 9.78 -1.54
N LEU A 86 -6.40 9.42 -0.54
CA LEU A 86 -7.65 8.70 -0.77
C LEU A 86 -8.76 9.66 -1.18
N ARG A 87 -9.60 9.23 -2.12
CA ARG A 87 -10.82 9.93 -2.54
C ARG A 87 -12.00 8.97 -2.59
N PRO A 88 -13.24 9.44 -2.35
CA PRO A 88 -14.41 8.61 -2.60
C PRO A 88 -14.45 8.16 -4.06
N ASN A 89 -14.91 6.94 -4.32
CA ASN A 89 -15.25 6.54 -5.68
C ASN A 89 -16.65 7.05 -6.04
N ALA A 90 -16.73 7.92 -7.05
CA ALA A 90 -17.99 8.48 -7.52
C ALA A 90 -18.94 7.43 -8.12
N ASP A 91 -18.40 6.30 -8.57
CA ASP A 91 -19.17 5.16 -9.10
C ASP A 91 -19.57 4.16 -7.98
N SER A 92 -19.24 4.42 -6.71
CA SER A 92 -19.62 3.57 -5.58
C SER A 92 -20.94 4.02 -4.93
N ASN A 93 -21.77 3.04 -4.57
CA ASN A 93 -23.00 3.25 -3.80
C ASN A 93 -22.77 3.18 -2.28
N VAL A 94 -21.53 2.92 -1.83
CA VAL A 94 -21.20 2.83 -0.40
C VAL A 94 -20.85 4.22 0.12
N ASN A 95 -21.55 4.68 1.16
CA ASN A 95 -21.22 5.93 1.84
C ASN A 95 -19.97 5.75 2.71
N VAL A 96 -18.79 5.86 2.08
CA VAL A 96 -17.48 5.73 2.74
C VAL A 96 -17.07 6.98 3.54
N THR A 97 -17.74 8.11 3.32
CA THR A 97 -17.36 9.39 3.96
C THR A 97 -17.87 9.49 5.40
N SER A 98 -18.94 8.78 5.76
CA SER A 98 -19.47 8.75 7.13
C SER A 98 -18.51 8.11 8.14
N LEU A 99 -17.70 7.15 7.70
CA LEU A 99 -16.68 6.48 8.52
C LEU A 99 -15.29 7.11 8.37
N GLY A 100 -15.06 7.82 7.26
CA GLY A 100 -13.73 8.26 6.83
C GLY A 100 -13.06 7.24 5.89
N LEU A 101 -12.37 7.74 4.87
CA LEU A 101 -11.87 6.92 3.75
C LEU A 101 -10.85 5.87 4.20
N TRP A 102 -9.95 6.23 5.11
CA TRP A 102 -8.94 5.32 5.67
C TRP A 102 -9.58 4.22 6.51
N ARG A 103 -10.50 4.59 7.40
CA ARG A 103 -11.23 3.63 8.24
C ARG A 103 -12.06 2.67 7.40
N SER A 104 -12.65 3.17 6.31
CA SER A 104 -13.38 2.34 5.34
C SER A 104 -12.46 1.34 4.64
N PHE A 105 -11.25 1.74 4.27
CA PHE A 105 -10.26 0.84 3.68
C PHE A 105 -9.75 -0.20 4.69
N GLU A 106 -9.45 0.20 5.92
CA GLU A 106 -9.02 -0.73 6.97
C GLU A 106 -10.10 -1.75 7.32
N ASN A 107 -11.38 -1.34 7.34
CA ASN A 107 -12.49 -2.27 7.50
C ASN A 107 -12.48 -3.36 6.43
N PHE A 108 -12.23 -2.97 5.17
CA PHE A 108 -12.06 -3.93 4.09
C PHE A 108 -10.90 -4.91 4.38
N LEU A 109 -9.77 -4.43 4.89
CA LEU A 109 -8.64 -5.31 5.23
C LEU A 109 -9.00 -6.31 6.34
N VAL A 110 -9.66 -5.86 7.41
CA VAL A 110 -10.05 -6.72 8.54
C VAL A 110 -11.14 -7.73 8.15
N GLU A 111 -12.10 -7.30 7.34
CA GLU A 111 -13.24 -8.10 6.90
C GLU A 111 -12.83 -9.18 5.89
N TYR A 112 -12.11 -8.80 4.83
CA TYR A 112 -11.78 -9.69 3.71
C TYR A 112 -10.45 -10.43 3.90
N LYS A 113 -9.59 -9.95 4.80
CA LYS A 113 -8.25 -10.49 5.08
C LYS A 113 -7.43 -10.83 3.83
N PRO A 114 -7.30 -9.92 2.84
CA PRO A 114 -6.45 -10.17 1.68
C PRO A 114 -4.98 -10.30 2.09
N ALA A 115 -4.20 -11.09 1.34
CA ALA A 115 -2.74 -11.08 1.48
C ALA A 115 -2.18 -9.72 1.07
N VAL A 116 -2.75 -9.14 0.02
CA VAL A 116 -2.45 -7.78 -0.45
C VAL A 116 -3.75 -7.04 -0.70
N GLY A 117 -3.99 -5.96 0.04
CA GLY A 117 -5.11 -5.04 -0.18
C GLY A 117 -4.64 -3.77 -0.88
N ILE A 118 -5.36 -3.36 -1.91
CA ILE A 118 -5.09 -2.13 -2.67
C ILE A 118 -6.38 -1.34 -2.90
N ALA A 119 -6.29 -0.04 -3.16
CA ALA A 119 -7.41 0.79 -3.60
C ALA A 119 -7.38 0.96 -5.12
N THR A 120 -8.50 1.36 -5.73
CA THR A 120 -8.48 1.58 -7.18
C THR A 120 -7.66 2.82 -7.53
N TYR A 121 -6.77 2.71 -8.52
CA TYR A 121 -5.92 3.81 -8.92
C TYR A 121 -6.64 4.79 -9.85
N CYS A 122 -6.63 6.07 -9.49
CA CYS A 122 -7.22 7.13 -10.28
C CYS A 122 -6.12 8.00 -10.90
N HIS A 123 -6.01 7.92 -12.22
CA HIS A 123 -5.08 8.74 -13.01
C HIS A 123 -5.57 10.18 -13.21
N ASP A 124 -6.86 10.43 -13.00
CA ASP A 124 -7.41 11.78 -13.10
C ASP A 124 -7.10 12.57 -11.82
N LYS A 125 -6.39 13.68 -11.98
CA LYS A 125 -6.08 14.59 -10.87
C LYS A 125 -7.30 15.40 -10.43
N THR A 126 -8.37 15.46 -11.25
CA THR A 126 -9.63 16.12 -10.90
C THR A 126 -10.43 15.32 -9.85
N GLN A 127 -11.43 15.94 -9.22
CA GLN A 127 -12.25 15.29 -8.19
C GLN A 127 -13.11 14.13 -8.72
N ALA A 128 -13.26 14.01 -10.03
CA ALA A 128 -14.14 13.03 -10.65
C ALA A 128 -13.33 11.82 -11.13
N CYS A 129 -12.95 10.93 -10.22
CA CYS A 129 -12.50 9.58 -10.59
C CYS A 129 -13.67 8.78 -11.18
N LYS A 130 -14.14 9.19 -12.36
CA LYS A 130 -15.31 8.67 -13.08
C LYS A 130 -14.85 7.77 -14.22
N GLY A 131 -15.59 6.68 -14.46
CA GLY A 131 -15.41 5.87 -15.66
C GLY A 131 -14.25 4.89 -15.58
N GLN A 132 -13.84 4.48 -14.37
CA GLN A 132 -12.97 3.32 -14.24
C GLN A 132 -13.70 2.08 -14.77
N ARG A 133 -12.99 1.24 -15.54
CA ARG A 133 -13.54 0.05 -16.22
C ARG A 133 -14.17 -0.98 -15.27
N ASN A 134 -13.92 -0.84 -13.96
CA ASN A 134 -14.48 -1.66 -12.90
C ASN A 134 -15.47 -0.81 -12.11
N LYS A 135 -16.69 -0.62 -12.62
CA LYS A 135 -17.78 -0.11 -11.78
C LYS A 135 -17.93 -1.06 -10.61
N PRO A 136 -17.90 -0.58 -9.35
CA PRO A 136 -17.98 -1.48 -8.25
C PRO A 136 -19.38 -2.12 -8.16
N GLY A 137 -19.54 -3.34 -8.68
CA GLY A 137 -20.72 -4.18 -8.43
C GLY A 137 -20.63 -4.86 -7.05
N GLY A 138 -21.76 -5.05 -6.38
CA GLY A 138 -21.82 -5.73 -5.07
C GLY A 138 -21.25 -4.89 -3.92
N ASN A 139 -20.42 -5.52 -3.06
CA ASN A 139 -19.79 -4.90 -1.89
C ASN A 139 -18.60 -3.96 -2.24
N GLY A 140 -18.25 -3.81 -3.51
CA GLY A 140 -17.13 -2.96 -3.91
C GLY A 140 -15.76 -3.63 -3.81
N VAL A 141 -15.67 -4.96 -3.71
CA VAL A 141 -14.40 -5.69 -3.56
C VAL A 141 -14.14 -6.60 -4.77
N TYR A 142 -12.93 -6.53 -5.33
CA TYR A 142 -12.54 -7.29 -6.54
C TYR A 142 -11.24 -8.04 -6.33
N VAL A 143 -11.11 -9.21 -6.93
CA VAL A 143 -9.81 -9.85 -7.11
C VAL A 143 -9.06 -9.12 -8.23
N LEU A 144 -7.80 -8.76 -7.99
CA LEU A 144 -6.94 -8.23 -9.05
C LEU A 144 -6.73 -9.30 -10.13
N SER A 145 -7.27 -9.07 -11.32
CA SER A 145 -7.10 -9.96 -12.48
C SER A 145 -5.79 -9.70 -13.25
N GLY A 146 -5.23 -8.50 -13.11
CA GLY A 146 -3.96 -8.10 -13.71
C GLY A 146 -2.73 -8.60 -12.96
N TYR A 147 -1.55 -8.33 -13.52
CA TYR A 147 -0.26 -8.73 -12.93
C TYR A 147 0.49 -7.58 -12.25
N LEU A 148 0.00 -6.34 -12.36
CA LEU A 148 0.61 -5.16 -11.75
C LEU A 148 -0.42 -4.38 -10.94
N PHE A 149 0.07 -3.82 -9.84
CA PHE A 149 -0.60 -2.79 -9.06
C PHE A 149 0.44 -1.74 -8.66
N ASP A 150 0.00 -0.50 -8.56
CA ASP A 150 0.89 0.64 -8.33
C ASP A 150 1.57 0.56 -6.96
N ALA A 151 2.74 1.15 -6.85
CA ALA A 151 3.54 1.12 -5.64
C ALA A 151 3.05 2.12 -4.59
N CYS A 152 2.32 3.17 -5.00
CA CYS A 152 1.98 4.32 -4.16
C CYS A 152 1.11 4.00 -2.94
N PHE A 153 0.37 2.88 -2.96
CA PHE A 153 -0.54 2.51 -1.88
C PHE A 153 -0.77 0.99 -1.83
N ASN A 154 -0.09 0.30 -0.92
CA ASN A 154 -0.17 -1.15 -0.77
C ASN A 154 -0.31 -1.55 0.70
N ALA A 155 -1.33 -2.34 1.03
CA ALA A 155 -1.48 -2.97 2.33
C ALA A 155 -1.09 -4.43 2.25
N PHE A 156 -0.10 -4.84 3.04
CA PHE A 156 0.34 -6.24 3.13
C PHE A 156 -0.09 -6.83 4.47
N HIS A 157 -0.75 -7.99 4.44
CA HIS A 157 -1.00 -8.73 5.66
C HIS A 157 0.32 -9.22 6.25
N HIS A 158 0.45 -9.24 7.58
CA HIS A 158 1.65 -9.67 8.29
C HIS A 158 2.27 -10.96 7.73
N ASP A 159 1.46 -12.02 7.67
CA ASP A 159 1.88 -13.34 7.17
C ASP A 159 2.30 -13.36 5.69
N ALA A 160 1.92 -12.35 4.89
CA ALA A 160 2.34 -12.24 3.50
C ALA A 160 3.72 -11.58 3.34
N LEU A 161 4.17 -10.79 4.33
CA LEU A 161 5.41 -10.02 4.24
C LEU A 161 6.65 -10.86 3.88
N PRO A 162 6.92 -12.03 4.49
CA PRO A 162 8.15 -12.80 4.20
C PRO A 162 8.24 -13.34 2.76
N TYR A 163 7.12 -13.35 2.05
CA TYR A 163 7.02 -13.80 0.66
C TYR A 163 7.16 -12.65 -0.34
N LEU A 164 6.90 -11.41 0.09
CA LEU A 164 6.79 -10.24 -0.77
C LEU A 164 7.90 -9.23 -0.56
N LEU A 165 8.41 -9.12 0.67
CA LEU A 165 9.40 -8.13 1.11
C LEU A 165 10.64 -8.83 1.68
N PRO A 166 11.81 -8.18 1.67
CA PRO A 166 12.09 -6.80 1.21
C PRO A 166 11.98 -6.63 -0.32
N TYR A 167 11.85 -5.37 -0.77
CA TYR A 167 11.92 -4.99 -2.17
C TYR A 167 13.26 -5.42 -2.79
N ASN A 168 13.20 -5.99 -4.00
CA ASN A 168 14.39 -6.39 -4.74
C ASN A 168 15.08 -5.18 -5.37
N LEU A 169 16.34 -4.91 -4.99
CA LEU A 169 17.08 -3.72 -5.40
C LEU A 169 17.96 -3.93 -6.66
N LYS A 170 17.97 -5.12 -7.28
CA LYS A 170 18.88 -5.51 -8.37
C LYS A 170 18.90 -4.55 -9.56
N ASN A 171 17.78 -3.91 -9.87
CA ASN A 171 17.66 -2.98 -11.00
C ASN A 171 17.23 -1.56 -10.58
N GLU A 172 17.44 -1.20 -9.32
CA GLU A 172 17.00 0.09 -8.78
C GLU A 172 17.67 1.29 -9.45
N ASN A 173 18.92 1.14 -9.91
CA ASN A 173 19.63 2.17 -10.68
C ASN A 173 19.05 2.39 -12.09
N LYS A 174 18.30 1.41 -12.64
CA LYS A 174 17.67 1.50 -13.96
C LYS A 174 16.25 2.05 -13.88
N SER A 175 15.43 1.49 -13.00
CA SER A 175 14.07 1.95 -12.77
C SER A 175 13.58 1.57 -11.40
N TRP A 176 12.97 2.54 -10.70
CA TRP A 176 12.33 2.27 -9.41
C TRP A 176 11.07 1.41 -9.56
N TRP A 177 10.46 1.34 -10.75
CA TRP A 177 9.29 0.48 -11.00
C TRP A 177 9.59 -1.00 -10.82
N TYR A 178 10.84 -1.42 -11.03
CA TYR A 178 11.19 -2.83 -11.09
C TYR A 178 11.02 -3.55 -9.75
N SER A 179 11.30 -2.89 -8.63
CA SER A 179 11.11 -3.55 -7.34
C SER A 179 9.62 -3.76 -7.03
N GLN A 180 8.75 -2.82 -7.41
CA GLN A 180 7.30 -3.00 -7.29
C GLN A 180 6.79 -4.13 -8.20
N HIS A 181 7.35 -4.24 -9.40
CA HIS A 181 7.05 -5.31 -10.33
C HIS A 181 7.40 -6.70 -9.76
N TYR A 182 8.52 -6.84 -9.04
CA TYR A 182 8.83 -8.06 -8.27
C TYR A 182 7.73 -8.35 -7.25
N VAL A 183 7.35 -7.37 -6.43
CA VAL A 183 6.31 -7.53 -5.41
C VAL A 183 4.99 -7.98 -6.03
N ALA A 184 4.55 -7.35 -7.12
CA ALA A 184 3.31 -7.70 -7.78
C ALA A 184 3.34 -9.11 -8.40
N THR A 185 4.49 -9.50 -8.98
CA THR A 185 4.68 -10.84 -9.56
C THR A 185 4.72 -11.93 -8.48
N LEU A 186 5.41 -11.67 -7.36
CA LEU A 186 5.43 -12.57 -6.19
C LEU A 186 4.03 -12.70 -5.57
N ALA A 187 3.30 -11.58 -5.45
CA ALA A 187 1.93 -11.57 -4.92
C ALA A 187 1.00 -12.42 -5.77
N LYS A 188 1.08 -12.28 -7.10
CA LYS A 188 0.33 -13.12 -8.04
C LYS A 188 0.71 -14.59 -7.88
N HIS A 189 1.99 -14.90 -7.71
CA HIS A 189 2.44 -16.30 -7.60
C HIS A 189 1.98 -16.96 -6.29
N TYR A 190 2.24 -16.32 -5.15
CA TYR A 190 1.98 -16.92 -3.83
C TYR A 190 0.54 -16.77 -3.35
N PHE A 191 -0.14 -15.68 -3.75
CA PHE A 191 -1.43 -15.27 -3.19
C PHE A 191 -2.48 -15.03 -4.29
N GLN A 192 -2.46 -15.87 -5.33
CA GLN A 192 -3.47 -15.83 -6.38
C GLN A 192 -4.89 -15.89 -5.77
N GLY A 193 -5.77 -14.97 -6.17
CA GLY A 193 -7.12 -14.85 -5.59
C GLY A 193 -7.19 -14.10 -4.25
N SER A 194 -6.05 -13.68 -3.68
CA SER A 194 -5.96 -12.98 -2.39
C SER A 194 -5.27 -11.61 -2.49
N VAL A 195 -5.07 -11.12 -3.72
CA VAL A 195 -4.78 -9.71 -4.00
C VAL A 195 -6.11 -9.03 -4.32
N LEU A 196 -6.61 -8.22 -3.39
CA LEU A 196 -7.96 -7.65 -3.47
C LEU A 196 -7.91 -6.12 -3.61
N ILE A 197 -8.78 -5.60 -4.48
CA ILE A 197 -9.02 -4.19 -4.71
C ILE A 197 -10.25 -3.75 -3.94
N TYR A 198 -10.13 -2.71 -3.13
CA TYR A 198 -11.23 -1.98 -2.54
C TYR A 198 -11.69 -0.87 -3.49
N GLY A 199 -12.76 -1.14 -4.23
CA GLY A 199 -13.29 -0.27 -5.27
C GLY A 199 -14.13 0.90 -4.78
N ASN A 200 -14.45 1.00 -3.49
CA ASN A 200 -15.24 2.11 -2.96
C ASN A 200 -14.40 3.37 -2.68
N VAL A 201 -13.07 3.24 -2.69
CA VAL A 201 -12.13 4.34 -2.49
C VAL A 201 -11.10 4.31 -3.61
N ASN A 202 -10.76 5.49 -4.10
CA ASN A 202 -9.69 5.70 -5.06
C ASN A 202 -8.42 6.18 -4.37
N ILE A 203 -7.27 5.73 -4.85
CA ILE A 203 -5.99 6.38 -4.60
C ILE A 203 -5.67 7.34 -5.75
N VAL A 204 -5.30 8.57 -5.42
CA VAL A 204 -4.79 9.57 -6.35
C VAL A 204 -3.36 9.88 -5.96
N ASN A 205 -2.44 9.78 -6.93
CA ASN A 205 -1.07 10.26 -6.76
C ASN A 205 -0.90 11.60 -7.50
N GLY A 206 -0.74 12.67 -6.73
CA GLY A 206 -0.85 14.03 -7.24
C GLY A 206 0.42 14.55 -7.93
N GLU A 207 1.58 14.29 -7.34
CA GLU A 207 2.86 14.85 -7.77
C GLU A 207 3.88 13.73 -7.95
N HIS A 208 4.85 13.92 -8.84
CA HIS A 208 5.96 12.97 -8.96
C HIS A 208 7.25 13.76 -9.10
N SER A 209 8.24 13.43 -8.29
CA SER A 209 9.61 13.91 -8.52
C SER A 209 10.22 13.22 -9.74
N MET A 210 11.31 13.76 -10.27
CA MET A 210 12.14 12.98 -11.18
C MET A 210 12.78 11.81 -10.43
N TYR A 211 12.74 10.63 -11.04
CA TYR A 211 13.37 9.41 -10.56
C TYR A 211 13.83 8.55 -11.74
N PRO A 212 14.78 7.62 -11.54
CA PRO A 212 15.18 6.66 -12.57
C PRO A 212 13.98 5.85 -13.05
N ARG A 213 13.67 5.94 -14.35
CA ARG A 213 12.62 5.19 -15.02
C ARG A 213 13.06 4.86 -16.44
N THR A 214 12.71 3.67 -16.91
CA THR A 214 12.92 3.27 -18.30
C THR A 214 11.72 3.64 -19.16
N SER A 215 11.83 3.48 -20.48
CA SER A 215 10.66 3.55 -21.36
C SER A 215 9.64 2.46 -21.02
N ASP A 216 8.38 2.65 -21.44
CA ASP A 216 7.34 1.62 -21.25
C ASP A 216 7.69 0.31 -21.97
N SER A 217 8.28 0.39 -23.17
CA SER A 217 8.72 -0.80 -23.93
C SER A 217 9.78 -1.60 -23.18
N GLU A 218 10.78 -0.92 -22.61
CA GLU A 218 11.80 -1.57 -21.77
C GLU A 218 11.22 -2.08 -20.47
N ARG A 219 10.25 -1.36 -19.89
CA ARG A 219 9.54 -1.80 -18.68
C ARG A 219 8.87 -3.14 -18.90
N PHE A 220 8.12 -3.30 -19.99
CA PHE A 220 7.43 -4.56 -20.31
C PHE A 220 8.42 -5.68 -20.62
N LYS A 221 9.46 -5.42 -21.42
CA LYS A 221 10.51 -6.42 -21.70
C LYS A 221 11.19 -6.93 -20.45
N LEU A 222 11.56 -6.03 -19.53
CA LEU A 222 12.24 -6.42 -18.29
C LEU A 222 11.30 -7.18 -17.34
N GLN A 223 10.02 -6.78 -17.29
CA GLN A 223 8.99 -7.52 -16.56
C GLN A 223 8.87 -8.98 -17.07
N ASP A 224 8.66 -9.16 -18.37
CA ASP A 224 8.35 -10.46 -18.94
C ASP A 224 9.58 -11.38 -19.00
N LEU A 225 10.76 -10.83 -19.34
CA LEU A 225 11.95 -11.64 -19.62
C LEU A 225 12.87 -11.82 -18.42
N VAL A 226 12.90 -10.88 -17.48
CA VAL A 226 13.85 -10.90 -16.36
C VAL A 226 13.12 -11.16 -15.06
N ILE A 227 12.14 -10.33 -14.70
CA ILE A 227 11.47 -10.42 -13.40
C ILE A 227 10.70 -11.73 -13.29
N SER A 228 9.94 -12.12 -14.31
CA SER A 228 9.19 -13.38 -14.29
C SER A 228 10.11 -14.59 -14.11
N LYS A 229 11.26 -14.63 -14.80
CA LYS A 229 12.24 -15.72 -14.65
C LYS A 229 12.89 -15.74 -13.27
N ASP A 230 13.28 -14.58 -12.76
CA ASP A 230 13.88 -14.47 -11.42
C ASP A 230 12.85 -14.90 -10.36
N VAL A 231 11.58 -14.52 -10.49
CA VAL A 231 10.50 -14.96 -9.59
C VAL A 231 10.25 -16.47 -9.69
N ASP A 232 10.26 -17.05 -10.88
CA ASP A 232 10.14 -18.52 -11.04
C ASP A 232 11.26 -19.25 -10.31
N LEU A 233 12.49 -18.73 -10.35
CA LEU A 233 13.62 -19.29 -9.61
C LEU A 233 13.44 -19.15 -8.09
N ILE A 234 13.01 -17.98 -7.62
CA ILE A 234 12.73 -17.73 -6.19
C ILE A 234 11.67 -18.70 -5.67
N THR A 235 10.59 -18.86 -6.44
CA THR A 235 9.39 -19.61 -6.03
C THR A 235 9.55 -21.12 -6.13
N LYS A 236 10.42 -21.64 -7.02
CA LYS A 236 10.74 -23.09 -7.10
C LYS A 236 11.18 -23.69 -5.77
N SER A 237 11.85 -22.90 -4.93
CA SER A 237 12.39 -23.36 -3.65
C SER A 237 11.43 -23.20 -2.46
N ARG A 238 10.27 -22.56 -2.66
CA ARG A 238 9.36 -22.19 -1.57
C ARG A 238 7.96 -22.75 -1.79
N LYS A 239 7.42 -23.42 -0.78
CA LYS A 239 6.02 -23.86 -0.79
C LYS A 239 5.10 -22.64 -0.79
N ARG A 240 4.05 -22.68 -1.62
CA ARG A 240 2.98 -21.66 -1.55
C ARG A 240 2.31 -21.71 -0.18
N PRO A 241 2.07 -20.55 0.45
CA PRO A 241 1.33 -20.50 1.70
C PRO A 241 -0.13 -20.89 1.45
N GLU A 242 -0.75 -21.54 2.44
CA GLU A 242 -2.20 -21.70 2.44
C GLU A 242 -2.82 -20.36 2.82
N TRP A 243 -3.53 -19.72 1.89
CA TRP A 243 -4.23 -18.46 2.13
C TRP A 243 -5.71 -18.60 1.82
N LYS A 244 -6.56 -18.12 2.74
CA LYS A 244 -8.01 -18.07 2.55
C LYS A 244 -8.50 -16.66 2.81
N SER A 245 -8.66 -15.89 1.73
CA SER A 245 -9.37 -14.61 1.79
C SER A 245 -10.88 -14.86 2.01
N ARG A 246 -11.53 -13.90 2.68
CA ARG A 246 -12.95 -13.97 3.03
C ARG A 246 -13.80 -13.25 1.99
N ILE A 247 -13.80 -13.73 0.75
CA ILE A 247 -14.54 -13.09 -0.35
C ILE A 247 -16.07 -13.29 -0.21
N ASN A 248 -16.50 -14.31 0.54
CA ASN A 248 -17.92 -14.69 0.74
C ASN A 248 -18.27 -14.81 2.23
N VAL A 249 -18.15 -13.74 3.03
CA VAL A 249 -18.51 -13.79 4.46
C VAL A 249 -19.58 -12.77 4.79
N SER A 250 -20.70 -13.25 5.34
CA SER A 250 -21.82 -12.46 5.90
C SER A 250 -21.75 -12.32 7.42
N GLU A 251 -20.65 -12.70 8.05
CA GLU A 251 -20.48 -12.63 9.50
C GLU A 251 -19.99 -11.24 9.94
N THR A 252 -20.79 -10.59 10.77
CA THR A 252 -20.43 -9.39 11.50
C THR A 252 -19.35 -9.72 12.55
N MET A 253 -18.10 -9.33 12.27
CA MET A 253 -17.06 -9.31 13.30
C MET A 253 -17.27 -8.13 14.25
N ASP A 254 -16.94 -8.33 15.52
CA ASP A 254 -16.77 -7.24 16.48
C ASP A 254 -15.64 -6.31 16.00
N LYS A 255 -16.08 -5.20 15.45
CA LYS A 255 -15.29 -4.22 14.73
C LYS A 255 -14.63 -3.29 15.77
N HIS A 256 -13.46 -3.66 16.30
CA HIS A 256 -12.58 -2.69 16.98
C HIS A 256 -11.94 -1.78 15.93
N ILE A 257 -12.76 -0.85 15.42
CA ILE A 257 -12.36 0.13 14.43
C ILE A 257 -11.93 1.38 15.16
N CYS A 258 -10.79 1.91 14.72
CA CYS A 258 -10.41 3.28 14.97
C CYS A 258 -11.55 4.26 14.75
N LYS A 259 -11.90 5.00 15.80
CA LYS A 259 -12.91 6.05 15.70
C LYS A 259 -12.30 7.34 15.19
N CYS A 260 -13.03 7.97 14.28
CA CYS A 260 -13.17 9.42 14.22
C CYS A 260 -14.14 9.85 15.32
#